data_AF-A0A1R4H3J5-F1
#
_entry.id   AF-A0A1R4H3J5-F1
#
_cell.length_a   1.000
_cell.length_b   1.000
_cell.length_c   1.000
_cell.angle_alpha   90.00
_cell.angle_beta   90.00
_cell.angle_gamma   90.00
#
_symmetry.space_group_name_H-M   'P 1'
#
loop_
_entity.id
_entity.type
_entity.pdbx_description
1 polymer ?
#
loop_
_entity_poly.entity_id
_entity_poly.type
_entity_poly.pdbx_seq_one_letter_code
_entity_poly.pdbx_strand_id
1 'polypeptide(L)'
;MFIYKCAKVMYTALACSSLLLATNNASAANLPCVQRWVNWNSTSGIKFISFSLVALHSPSNIAAYSSTGKLVNCPGNQCLKSQYWVETLISDRSFTHPNSPVGGFGFNQPFDVDRPILIWVDSIPNDSAGKVRMHQAQGSYAFTPRCVGNMLVGDDQYGNHWTMGFKIPDIKL
;
A
#
# COMPACT_ATOMS: atom_id res chain seq x y z
N MET A 1 1.97 -62.91 27.19
CA MET A 1 1.45 -62.50 25.87
C MET A 1 0.23 -61.59 26.04
N PHE A 2 0.37 -60.38 26.58
CA PHE A 2 -0.78 -59.45 26.76
C PHE A 2 -0.43 -57.95 26.70
N ILE A 3 0.81 -57.59 26.37
CA ILE A 3 1.28 -56.19 26.48
C ILE A 3 1.30 -55.47 25.11
N TYR A 4 1.20 -56.19 23.99
CA TYR A 4 1.40 -55.61 22.65
C TYR A 4 0.15 -55.02 21.98
N LYS A 5 -1.04 -55.12 22.57
CA LYS A 5 -2.29 -54.67 21.92
C LYS A 5 -2.75 -53.25 22.30
N CYS A 6 -2.26 -52.68 23.40
CA CYS A 6 -2.68 -51.34 23.84
C CYS A 6 -1.89 -50.19 23.18
N ALA A 7 -0.71 -50.47 22.60
CA ALA A 7 0.15 -49.44 22.04
C ALA A 7 -0.31 -48.90 20.67
N LYS A 8 -1.12 -49.65 19.90
CA LYS A 8 -1.55 -49.22 18.55
C LYS A 8 -2.76 -48.27 18.55
N VAL A 9 -3.54 -48.21 19.62
CA VAL A 9 -4.75 -47.36 19.68
C VAL A 9 -4.43 -45.94 20.17
N MET A 10 -3.30 -45.73 20.85
CA MET A 10 -2.91 -44.41 21.36
C MET A 10 -2.20 -43.50 20.34
N TYR A 11 -1.66 -44.04 19.24
CA TYR A 11 -0.96 -43.21 18.25
C TYR A 11 -1.88 -42.57 17.21
N THR A 12 -3.05 -43.14 16.94
CA THR A 12 -4.01 -42.58 15.97
C THR A 12 -4.85 -41.43 16.55
N ALA A 13 -5.03 -41.36 17.87
CA ALA A 13 -5.78 -40.26 18.49
C ALA A 13 -4.97 -38.96 18.58
N LEU A 14 -3.65 -39.03 18.79
CA LEU A 14 -2.82 -37.82 18.90
C LEU A 14 -2.54 -37.12 17.57
N ALA A 15 -2.54 -37.84 16.45
CA ALA A 15 -2.33 -37.25 15.12
C ALA A 15 -3.56 -36.48 14.61
N CYS A 16 -4.77 -36.83 15.05
CA CYS A 16 -5.99 -36.11 14.69
C CYS A 16 -6.19 -34.81 15.47
N SER A 17 -5.64 -34.69 16.69
CA SER A 17 -5.73 -33.46 17.49
C SER A 17 -4.78 -32.36 17.01
N SER A 18 -3.62 -32.73 16.45
CA SER A 18 -2.66 -31.77 15.89
C SER A 18 -3.08 -31.21 14.53
N LEU A 19 -3.95 -31.90 13.79
CA LEU A 19 -4.48 -31.38 12.51
C LEU A 19 -5.59 -30.32 12.70
N LEU A 20 -6.31 -30.33 13.83
CA LEU A 20 -7.42 -29.39 14.09
C LEU A 20 -6.95 -28.04 14.63
N LEU A 21 -5.72 -27.94 15.15
CA LEU A 21 -5.12 -26.68 15.61
C LEU A 21 -4.31 -25.96 14.51
N ALA A 22 -3.98 -26.66 13.42
CA ALA A 22 -3.25 -26.11 12.27
C ALA A 22 -4.17 -25.42 11.25
N THR A 23 -5.49 -25.44 11.45
CA THR A 23 -6.47 -24.75 10.59
C THR A 23 -6.99 -23.45 11.21
N ASN A 24 -6.31 -22.88 12.20
CA ASN A 24 -6.54 -21.48 12.54
C ASN A 24 -6.11 -20.66 11.32
N ASN A 25 -7.11 -20.33 10.51
CA ASN A 25 -7.03 -19.49 9.32
C ASN A 25 -5.93 -18.45 9.49
N ALA A 26 -4.85 -18.57 8.72
CA ALA A 26 -3.93 -17.48 8.50
C ALA A 26 -4.70 -16.37 7.78
N SER A 27 -5.53 -15.64 8.53
CA SER A 27 -6.20 -14.45 8.07
C SER A 27 -5.15 -13.36 8.01
N ALA A 28 -5.07 -12.68 6.87
CA ALA A 28 -4.30 -11.47 6.74
C ALA A 28 -4.67 -10.49 7.86
N ALA A 29 -3.69 -9.79 8.41
CA ALA A 29 -3.96 -8.73 9.37
C ALA A 29 -4.58 -7.54 8.61
N ASN A 30 -5.60 -6.92 9.19
CA ASN A 30 -6.16 -5.69 8.61
C ASN A 30 -5.10 -4.58 8.61
N LEU A 31 -5.11 -3.73 7.58
CA LEU A 31 -4.35 -2.48 7.51
C LEU A 31 -5.17 -1.38 8.19
N PRO A 32 -4.87 -0.99 9.45
CA PRO A 32 -5.77 -0.13 10.21
C PRO A 32 -5.94 1.26 9.58
N CYS A 33 -4.87 1.79 8.99
CA CYS A 33 -4.91 3.07 8.29
C CYS A 33 -5.86 3.04 7.09
N VAL A 34 -5.92 1.94 6.32
CA VAL A 34 -6.82 1.79 5.17
C VAL A 34 -8.24 1.46 5.62
N GLN A 35 -8.40 0.52 6.56
CA GLN A 35 -9.69 0.07 7.06
C GLN A 35 -10.52 1.24 7.63
N ARG A 36 -9.87 2.17 8.33
CA ARG A 36 -10.52 3.39 8.83
C ARG A 36 -11.21 4.17 7.71
N TRP A 37 -10.54 4.32 6.57
CA TRP A 37 -11.07 5.10 5.45
C TRP A 37 -12.14 4.35 4.66
N VAL A 38 -11.98 3.04 4.49
CA VAL A 38 -13.03 2.18 3.95
C VAL A 38 -14.32 2.30 4.78
N ASN A 39 -14.19 2.26 6.10
CA ASN A 39 -15.32 2.43 7.02
C ASN A 39 -15.92 3.83 6.90
N TRP A 40 -15.11 4.88 6.84
CA TRP A 40 -15.58 6.25 6.64
C TRP A 40 -16.36 6.41 5.34
N ASN A 41 -15.87 5.89 4.21
CA ASN A 41 -16.57 5.93 2.93
C ASN A 41 -17.91 5.18 2.99
N SER A 42 -17.96 4.07 3.73
CA SER A 42 -19.19 3.29 3.90
C SER A 42 -20.27 4.06 4.67
N THR A 43 -19.90 4.81 5.71
CA THR A 43 -20.86 5.46 6.61
C THR A 43 -21.12 6.94 6.32
N SER A 44 -20.18 7.63 5.68
CA SER A 44 -20.27 9.06 5.36
C SER A 44 -21.28 9.34 4.24
N GLY A 45 -21.92 10.51 4.26
CA GLY A 45 -22.70 11.01 3.11
C GLY A 45 -21.81 11.32 1.91
N ILE A 46 -20.51 11.55 2.14
CA ILE A 46 -19.49 11.76 1.12
C ILE A 46 -18.74 10.45 0.92
N LYS A 47 -18.87 9.86 -0.27
CA LYS A 47 -18.42 8.49 -0.58
C LYS A 47 -17.00 8.44 -1.17
N PHE A 48 -16.14 9.39 -0.82
CA PHE A 48 -14.75 9.41 -1.26
C PHE A 48 -13.82 10.02 -0.21
N ILE A 49 -12.58 9.55 -0.15
CA ILE A 49 -11.50 10.22 0.59
C ILE A 49 -10.53 10.86 -0.40
N SER A 50 -9.81 11.87 0.07
CA SER A 50 -8.73 12.46 -0.70
C SER A 50 -7.40 11.80 -0.33
N PHE A 51 -6.50 11.67 -1.30
CA PHE A 51 -5.15 11.15 -1.06
C PHE A 51 -4.10 11.95 -1.82
N SER A 52 -2.87 11.87 -1.34
CA SER A 52 -1.66 12.31 -2.05
C SER A 52 -0.60 11.21 -1.93
N LEU A 53 0.21 11.08 -2.97
CA LEU A 53 1.21 10.04 -3.10
C LEU A 53 2.59 10.68 -3.32
N VAL A 54 3.60 10.11 -2.68
CA VAL A 54 5.00 10.43 -2.87
C VAL A 54 5.73 9.14 -3.24
N ALA A 55 6.62 9.22 -4.22
CA ALA A 55 7.56 8.14 -4.53
C ALA A 55 9.00 8.65 -4.42
N LEU A 56 9.89 7.83 -3.88
CA LEU A 56 11.33 8.01 -4.01
C LEU A 56 11.87 6.89 -4.89
N HIS A 57 12.31 7.23 -6.09
CA HIS A 57 12.80 6.29 -7.09
C HIS A 57 14.25 5.90 -6.80
N SER A 58 14.50 4.64 -6.47
CA SER A 58 15.86 4.10 -6.33
C SER A 58 16.33 3.53 -7.67
N PRO A 59 17.63 3.61 -8.03
CA PRO A 59 18.75 4.24 -7.32
C PRO A 59 18.96 5.73 -7.68
N SER A 60 18.13 6.28 -8.57
CA SER A 60 18.27 7.67 -9.05
C SER A 60 17.94 8.71 -7.98
N ASN A 61 17.37 8.27 -6.86
CA ASN A 61 16.81 9.09 -5.78
C ASN A 61 15.76 10.10 -6.26
N ILE A 62 15.19 9.96 -7.46
CA ILE A 62 14.26 10.96 -7.99
C ILE A 62 12.96 10.96 -7.16
N ALA A 63 12.49 12.13 -6.73
CA ALA A 63 11.22 12.25 -6.03
C ALA A 63 10.06 12.44 -7.04
N ALA A 64 8.92 11.81 -6.76
CA ALA A 64 7.66 12.05 -7.45
C ALA A 64 6.58 12.46 -6.45
N TYR A 65 5.76 13.45 -6.79
CA TYR A 65 4.67 13.95 -5.95
C TYR A 65 3.37 14.03 -6.74
N SER A 66 2.30 13.43 -6.21
CA SER A 66 0.98 13.49 -6.83
C SER A 66 0.16 14.68 -6.34
N SER A 67 -0.61 15.27 -7.25
CA SER A 67 -1.75 16.10 -6.88
C SER A 67 -2.75 15.31 -6.04
N THR A 68 -3.72 16.01 -5.45
CA THR A 68 -4.72 15.35 -4.61
C THR A 68 -5.69 14.52 -5.48
N GLY A 69 -5.61 13.20 -5.33
CA GLY A 69 -6.55 12.27 -5.93
C GLY A 69 -7.75 11.95 -5.03
N LYS A 70 -8.71 11.20 -5.56
CA LYS A 70 -9.86 10.69 -4.81
C LYS A 70 -9.92 9.18 -4.85
N LEU A 71 -10.16 8.57 -3.69
CA LEU A 71 -10.36 7.15 -3.53
C LEU A 71 -11.78 6.84 -3.08
N VAL A 72 -12.38 5.83 -3.69
CA VAL A 72 -13.70 5.29 -3.36
C VAL A 72 -13.57 3.84 -2.93
N ASN A 73 -14.58 3.31 -2.26
CA ASN A 73 -14.60 1.88 -1.93
C ASN A 73 -14.74 1.04 -3.20
N CYS A 74 -13.98 -0.04 -3.24
CA CYS A 74 -14.23 -1.14 -4.15
C CYS A 74 -15.58 -1.82 -3.83
N PRO A 75 -16.18 -2.54 -4.80
CA PRO A 75 -17.31 -3.42 -4.51
C PRO A 75 -17.00 -4.33 -3.32
N GLY A 76 -17.96 -4.45 -2.37
CA GLY A 76 -17.79 -5.25 -1.16
C GLY A 76 -16.96 -4.61 -0.04
N ASN A 77 -16.52 -3.36 -0.18
CA ASN A 77 -15.77 -2.62 0.86
C ASN A 77 -14.48 -3.32 1.33
N GLN A 78 -13.79 -4.03 0.44
CA GLN A 78 -12.53 -4.72 0.76
C GLN A 78 -11.28 -3.97 0.27
N CYS A 79 -11.45 -2.90 -0.49
CA CYS A 79 -10.35 -2.04 -0.90
C CYS A 79 -10.80 -0.62 -1.17
N LEU A 80 -9.81 0.26 -1.35
CA LEU A 80 -9.98 1.57 -1.95
C LEU A 80 -9.42 1.56 -3.38
N LYS A 81 -10.00 2.34 -4.29
CA LYS A 81 -9.51 2.54 -5.66
C LYS A 81 -9.66 3.98 -6.11
N SER A 82 -8.84 4.43 -7.06
CA SER A 82 -8.98 5.78 -7.61
C SER A 82 -10.25 5.93 -8.44
N GLN A 83 -10.83 7.13 -8.39
CA GLN A 83 -11.95 7.50 -9.24
C GLN A 83 -11.51 8.02 -10.62
N TYR A 84 -10.30 8.57 -10.70
CA TYR A 84 -9.71 9.15 -11.90
C TYR A 84 -8.18 9.07 -11.85
N TRP A 85 -7.54 9.36 -12.99
CA TRP A 85 -6.09 9.51 -13.12
C TRP A 85 -5.58 10.69 -12.30
N VAL A 86 -4.49 10.50 -11.56
CA VAL A 86 -3.87 11.52 -10.72
C VAL A 86 -2.57 11.98 -11.35
N GLU A 87 -2.45 13.29 -11.54
CA GLU A 87 -1.22 13.92 -12.02
C GLU A 87 -0.12 13.77 -10.96
N THR A 88 1.00 13.20 -11.38
CA THR A 88 2.18 12.98 -10.55
C THR A 88 3.36 13.64 -11.22
N LEU A 89 3.91 14.65 -10.56
CA LEU A 89 5.06 15.37 -11.04
C LEU A 89 6.33 14.65 -10.60
N ILE A 90 7.29 14.53 -11.51
CA ILE A 90 8.59 13.93 -11.25
C ILE A 90 9.63 15.05 -11.17
N SER A 91 10.56 14.92 -10.23
CA SER A 91 11.72 15.80 -10.19
C SER A 91 12.67 15.48 -11.35
N ASP A 92 13.19 16.52 -11.99
CA ASP A 92 14.12 16.41 -13.11
C ASP A 92 15.59 16.15 -12.69
N ARG A 93 15.89 16.00 -11.39
CA ARG A 93 17.26 15.77 -10.88
C ARG A 93 17.39 14.59 -9.92
N SER A 94 18.49 13.85 -10.05
CA SER A 94 18.92 12.83 -9.10
C SER A 94 19.56 13.44 -7.85
N PHE A 95 19.26 12.88 -6.67
CA PHE A 95 19.96 13.32 -5.45
C PHE A 95 21.42 12.85 -5.55
N THR A 96 22.35 13.80 -5.61
CA THR A 96 23.78 13.52 -5.49
C THR A 96 24.12 13.43 -4.00
N HIS A 97 24.81 12.35 -3.63
CA HIS A 97 25.22 12.03 -2.25
C HIS A 97 25.93 13.22 -1.57
N PRO A 98 25.79 13.41 -0.24
CA PRO A 98 26.39 14.54 0.51
C PRO A 98 27.94 14.62 0.48
N ASN A 99 28.63 13.66 -0.16
CA ASN A 99 30.09 13.66 -0.29
C ASN A 99 30.56 14.20 -1.66
N SER A 100 29.65 14.81 -2.44
CA SER A 100 30.03 15.49 -3.69
C SER A 100 30.85 16.74 -3.36
N PRO A 101 32.07 16.90 -3.92
CA PRO A 101 32.95 18.04 -3.66
C PRO A 101 32.40 19.38 -4.21
N VAL A 102 31.25 19.37 -4.88
CA VAL A 102 30.61 20.53 -5.51
C VAL A 102 29.45 21.12 -4.68
N GLY A 103 29.22 20.66 -3.44
CA GLY A 103 28.10 21.08 -2.60
C GLY A 103 26.79 20.41 -3.08
N GLY A 104 26.00 19.81 -2.21
CA GLY A 104 25.34 20.45 -1.07
C GLY A 104 23.87 20.59 -1.43
N PHE A 105 22.97 20.29 -0.50
CA PHE A 105 21.51 20.36 -0.69
C PHE A 105 21.10 21.73 -1.24
N GLY A 106 20.96 21.83 -2.56
CA GLY A 106 20.42 22.99 -3.25
C GLY A 106 18.92 23.04 -3.02
N PHE A 107 18.49 24.03 -2.24
CA PHE A 107 17.09 24.27 -1.94
C PHE A 107 16.31 24.49 -3.24
N ASN A 108 15.18 23.79 -3.38
CA ASN A 108 14.28 23.68 -4.53
C ASN A 108 14.75 22.71 -5.63
N GLN A 109 14.22 21.49 -5.57
CA GLN A 109 14.15 20.59 -6.73
C GLN A 109 12.95 21.01 -7.58
N PRO A 110 13.13 21.46 -8.84
CA PRO A 110 12.00 21.72 -9.70
C PRO A 110 11.33 20.39 -10.07
N PHE A 111 10.01 20.39 -10.01
CA PHE A 111 9.18 19.35 -10.59
C PHE A 111 8.94 19.70 -12.06
N ASP A 112 8.99 18.72 -12.96
CA ASP A 112 8.59 18.91 -14.36
C ASP A 112 7.06 19.05 -14.42
N VAL A 113 6.60 20.30 -14.33
CA VAL A 113 5.17 20.66 -14.35
C VAL A 113 4.55 20.49 -15.73
N ASP A 114 5.36 20.51 -16.79
CA ASP A 114 4.88 20.46 -18.17
C ASP A 114 4.60 19.01 -18.63
N ARG A 115 5.11 18.01 -17.89
CA ARG A 115 5.00 16.59 -18.24
C ARG A 115 4.59 15.72 -17.04
N PRO A 116 3.38 15.89 -16.50
CA PRO A 116 2.90 15.05 -15.42
C PRO A 116 2.78 13.59 -15.87
N ILE A 117 3.20 12.66 -15.01
CA ILE A 117 2.86 11.25 -15.14
C ILE A 117 1.46 11.04 -14.56
N LEU A 118 0.58 10.43 -15.34
CA LEU A 118 -0.74 10.04 -14.87
C LEU A 118 -0.67 8.67 -14.19
N ILE A 119 -1.04 8.64 -12.90
CA ILE A 119 -1.12 7.42 -12.09
C ILE A 119 -2.58 7.08 -11.79
N TRP A 120 -2.95 5.83 -11.98
CA TRP A 120 -4.21 5.25 -11.53
C TRP A 120 -3.94 4.28 -10.38
N VAL A 121 -4.74 4.34 -9.32
CA VAL A 121 -4.69 3.40 -8.20
C VAL A 121 -5.76 2.34 -8.39
N ASP A 122 -5.35 1.17 -8.87
CA ASP A 122 -6.26 0.05 -9.13
C ASP A 122 -6.93 -0.45 -7.86
N SER A 123 -6.11 -0.64 -6.82
CA SER A 123 -6.56 -1.20 -5.55
C SER A 123 -5.57 -0.94 -4.43
N ILE A 124 -6.09 -0.50 -3.29
CA ILE A 124 -5.44 -0.51 -1.98
C ILE A 124 -6.25 -1.46 -1.10
N PRO A 125 -5.78 -2.71 -0.87
CA PRO A 125 -6.49 -3.66 -0.02
C PRO A 125 -6.59 -3.12 1.41
N ASN A 126 -7.65 -3.50 2.13
CA ASN A 126 -7.78 -3.20 3.55
C ASN A 126 -7.10 -4.26 4.45
N ASP A 127 -6.50 -5.28 3.86
CA ASP A 127 -5.72 -6.33 4.52
C ASP A 127 -4.25 -6.34 4.05
N SER A 128 -3.40 -6.99 4.83
CA SER A 128 -1.96 -7.07 4.58
C SER A 128 -1.53 -8.18 3.62
N ALA A 129 -2.46 -9.01 3.12
CA ALA A 129 -2.13 -10.07 2.16
C ALA A 129 -2.22 -9.58 0.72
N GLY A 130 -3.10 -8.62 0.45
CA GLY A 130 -3.17 -7.95 -0.83
C GLY A 130 -1.96 -7.03 -1.08
N LYS A 131 -1.67 -6.78 -2.36
CA LYS A 131 -0.75 -5.72 -2.79
C LYS A 131 -1.52 -4.47 -3.14
N VAL A 132 -0.91 -3.31 -2.88
CA VAL A 132 -1.33 -2.08 -3.56
C VAL A 132 -0.93 -2.21 -5.00
N ARG A 133 -1.85 -1.87 -5.91
CA ARG A 133 -1.62 -1.89 -7.36
C ARG A 133 -1.93 -0.52 -7.92
N MET A 134 -1.00 -0.03 -8.73
CA MET A 134 -1.13 1.22 -9.45
C MET A 134 -0.63 1.02 -10.87
N HIS A 135 -1.08 1.84 -11.80
CA HIS A 135 -0.55 1.84 -13.15
C HIS A 135 -0.45 3.23 -13.75
N GLN A 136 0.38 3.33 -14.78
CA GLN A 136 0.49 4.44 -15.71
C GLN A 136 0.27 3.89 -17.13
N ALA A 137 0.23 4.77 -18.14
CA ALA A 137 0.02 4.35 -19.54
C ALA A 137 0.99 3.26 -20.04
N GLN A 138 2.21 3.23 -19.51
CA GLN A 138 3.31 2.38 -20.00
C GLN A 138 3.86 1.41 -18.93
N GLY A 139 3.22 1.29 -17.77
CA GLY A 139 3.78 0.51 -16.67
C GLY A 139 2.83 0.32 -15.50
N SER A 140 3.21 -0.58 -14.59
CA SER A 140 2.45 -0.84 -13.37
C SER A 140 3.37 -0.94 -12.17
N TYR A 141 2.86 -0.59 -11.00
CA TYR A 141 3.56 -0.63 -9.72
C TYR A 141 2.77 -1.53 -8.78
N ALA A 142 3.45 -2.44 -8.09
CA ALA A 142 2.83 -3.30 -7.10
C ALA A 142 3.74 -3.43 -5.89
N PHE A 143 3.23 -3.02 -4.72
CA PHE A 143 3.98 -3.09 -3.47
C PHE A 143 3.15 -3.71 -2.36
N THR A 144 3.84 -4.34 -1.40
CA THR A 144 3.22 -4.86 -0.18
C THR A 144 3.01 -3.70 0.79
N PRO A 145 1.75 -3.33 1.11
CA PRO A 145 1.48 -2.21 1.99
C PRO A 145 1.84 -2.46 3.45
N ARG A 146 2.27 -1.41 4.13
CA ARG A 146 2.35 -1.32 5.58
C ARG A 146 1.78 0.01 6.06
N CYS A 147 1.04 0.00 7.16
CA CYS A 147 0.62 1.25 7.80
C CYS A 147 1.73 1.76 8.73
N VAL A 148 2.11 3.02 8.58
CA VAL A 148 2.97 3.76 9.52
C VAL A 148 2.19 4.97 10.00
N GLY A 149 1.61 4.87 11.20
CA GLY A 149 0.64 5.85 11.68
C GLY A 149 -0.60 5.90 10.77
N ASN A 150 -0.87 7.08 10.20
CA ASN A 150 -1.97 7.30 9.26
C ASN A 150 -1.54 7.20 7.78
N MET A 151 -0.30 6.81 7.50
CA MET A 151 0.24 6.70 6.14
C MET A 151 0.33 5.24 5.72
N LEU A 152 0.19 5.01 4.41
CA LEU A 152 0.45 3.72 3.78
C LEU A 152 1.80 3.79 3.07
N VAL A 153 2.70 2.84 3.34
CA VAL A 153 4.04 2.82 2.73
C VAL A 153 4.36 1.45 2.16
N GLY A 154 5.31 1.39 1.23
CA GLY A 154 5.91 0.14 0.77
C GLY A 154 6.79 0.31 -0.45
N ASP A 155 7.61 -0.71 -0.70
CA ASP A 155 8.55 -0.74 -1.82
C ASP A 155 7.98 -1.58 -2.98
N ASP A 156 8.04 -1.04 -4.20
CA ASP A 156 7.57 -1.73 -5.39
C ASP A 156 8.63 -2.66 -6.00
N GLN A 157 8.25 -3.37 -7.06
CA GLN A 157 9.13 -4.32 -7.75
C GLN A 157 10.35 -3.69 -8.44
N TYR A 158 10.40 -2.36 -8.56
CA TYR A 158 11.52 -1.61 -9.15
C TYR A 158 12.40 -0.96 -8.08
N GLY A 159 12.07 -1.14 -6.79
CA GLY A 159 12.79 -0.53 -5.67
C GLY A 159 12.38 0.92 -5.40
N ASN A 160 11.28 1.40 -5.97
CA ASN A 160 10.74 2.71 -5.59
C ASN A 160 10.02 2.60 -4.25
N HIS A 161 10.31 3.55 -3.35
CA HIS A 161 9.63 3.65 -2.06
C HIS A 161 8.42 4.55 -2.17
N TRP A 162 7.22 4.00 -1.95
CA TRP A 162 5.97 4.72 -2.01
C TRP A 162 5.47 5.10 -0.63
N THR A 163 4.97 6.32 -0.49
CA THR A 163 4.27 6.82 0.70
C THR A 163 2.97 7.50 0.28
N MET A 164 1.85 7.05 0.82
CA MET A 164 0.53 7.58 0.54
C MET A 164 -0.09 8.16 1.82
N GLY A 165 -0.47 9.43 1.76
CA GLY A 165 -1.21 10.13 2.80
C GLY A 165 -2.69 10.22 2.44
N PHE A 166 -3.55 10.11 3.45
CA PHE A 166 -5.00 10.23 3.29
C PHE A 166 -5.51 11.44 4.07
N LYS A 167 -6.51 12.12 3.53
CA LYS A 167 -7.21 13.21 4.20
C LYS A 167 -8.71 13.14 3.97
N ILE A 168 -9.47 13.66 4.94
CA ILE A 168 -10.90 13.93 4.76
C ILE A 168 -11.03 14.95 3.62
N PRO A 169 -12.01 14.80 2.71
CA PRO A 169 -12.24 15.80 1.67
C PRO A 169 -12.46 17.19 2.27
N ASP A 170 -11.88 18.20 1.65
CA ASP A 170 -12.19 19.59 1.97
C ASP A 170 -13.62 19.87 1.49
N ILE A 171 -14.59 19.80 2.42
CA ILE A 171 -15.97 20.18 2.16
C ILE A 171 -16.04 21.69 2.35
N LYS A 172 -16.11 22.44 1.26
CA LYS A 172 -16.56 23.83 1.36
C LYS A 172 -18.06 23.78 1.66
N LEU A 173 -18.41 24.00 2.92
CA LEU A 173 -19.79 24.22 3.37
C LEU A 173 -20.29 25.58 2.87
#